data_AF-A0A9E3GTV9-F1
#
_entry.id   AF-A0A9E3GTV9-F1
#
_cell.length_a   1.000
_cell.length_b   1.000
_cell.length_c   1.000
_cell.angle_alpha   90.00
_cell.angle_beta   90.00
_cell.angle_gamma   90.00
#
_symmetry.space_group_name_H-M   'P 1'
#
loop_
_entity.id
_entity.type
_entity.pdbx_description
1 polymer ?
#
loop_
_entity_poly.entity_id
_entity_poly.type
_entity_poly.pdbx_seq_one_letter_code
_entity_poly.pdbx_strand_id
1 'polypeptide(L)'
;MLVTPSRARPRLRALLAFLLAGALVATTGVGVGTGLGTTDLPGSVEEITAAGPAPTGLPAGGTRAGVASVDASWHLGASGGQFSEHQAPPGNGEYVDPFLHAKRKRPARGVQSRILTRAMVVEGANGERVAIVGNDLYLPNDLLNRRVAQLLEQHDLAVAAGLEEGPATGITEDNLAVTVSHNHNSAFYSTPSWGTWIFQDVFDLRFYEYMAERMAQAVIDATADMREVRIGAATVPFNEIQAHTIGPKIADDGTPAGQPFAHTTGMMTVVRVDDISDPSRPTPYANWITLGLHPEWTWGYDLFSGDITHAAMRIIDRELGTTTVMSQRETGSSGPHKDLRVHEPHERREFQESGWQQLDVGARLWADAVHRAYEAIETGEEPAPSDPHAPRRDGPPIEVVPFASDLDVSVASARFAPPWSRPVPGVSNCNTASLFHGDWRVPVLGLPDCNDDAAAVGEPVVDGTPFEEREVYDQLKEAGVPVPESY
;
A
#
# COMPACT_ATOMS: atom_id res chain seq x y z
N MET A 1 -68.26 -31.00 -2.28
CA MET A 1 -68.54 -32.45 -2.22
C MET A 1 -67.23 -33.18 -2.40
N LEU A 2 -66.73 -34.09 -1.55
CA LEU A 2 -67.00 -34.62 -0.20
C LEU A 2 -65.66 -35.31 0.16
N VAL A 3 -64.96 -34.85 1.21
CA VAL A 3 -64.79 -35.52 2.53
C VAL A 3 -63.59 -36.50 2.65
N THR A 4 -62.77 -36.18 3.65
CA THR A 4 -61.54 -36.78 4.26
C THR A 4 -61.77 -38.09 5.05
N PRO A 5 -60.74 -38.84 5.52
CA PRO A 5 -59.98 -38.57 6.79
C PRO A 5 -58.45 -38.86 6.68
N SER A 6 -57.49 -38.19 7.34
CA SER A 6 -57.14 -37.98 8.78
C SER A 6 -56.31 -39.10 9.46
N ARG A 7 -55.25 -38.66 10.19
CA ARG A 7 -54.34 -39.30 11.19
C ARG A 7 -52.95 -39.73 10.68
N ALA A 8 -51.83 -39.59 11.40
CA ALA A 8 -51.41 -38.85 12.61
C ALA A 8 -49.86 -38.97 12.70
N ARG A 9 -49.18 -37.99 13.32
CA ARG A 9 -47.71 -37.93 13.55
C ARG A 9 -47.25 -38.86 14.69
N PRO A 10 -45.93 -39.04 14.87
CA PRO A 10 -45.30 -38.26 15.96
C PRO A 10 -43.93 -37.65 15.62
N ARG A 11 -43.61 -36.59 16.37
CA ARG A 11 -42.33 -35.89 16.47
C ARG A 11 -41.39 -36.67 17.40
N LEU A 12 -40.08 -36.66 17.13
CA LEU A 12 -39.08 -36.90 18.18
C LEU A 12 -38.00 -35.82 18.10
N ARG A 13 -37.96 -34.99 19.16
CA ARG A 13 -36.86 -34.13 19.56
C ARG A 13 -35.90 -34.98 20.40
N ALA A 14 -34.60 -34.85 20.21
CA ALA A 14 -33.61 -35.32 21.18
C ALA A 14 -32.80 -34.11 21.66
N LEU A 15 -33.10 -33.70 22.90
CA LEU A 15 -32.25 -32.90 23.76
C LEU A 15 -31.09 -33.79 24.25
N LEU A 16 -29.87 -33.28 24.26
CA LEU A 16 -28.75 -33.88 24.96
C LEU A 16 -28.42 -33.00 26.17
N ALA A 17 -28.51 -33.57 27.38
CA ALA A 17 -28.09 -32.94 28.63
C ALA A 17 -27.14 -33.87 29.39
N PHE A 18 -26.07 -33.24 29.87
CA PHE A 18 -25.04 -33.60 30.85
C PHE A 18 -25.18 -34.87 31.70
N LEU A 19 -24.04 -35.56 31.89
CA LEU A 19 -23.65 -36.13 33.17
C LEU A 19 -22.12 -36.07 33.36
N LEU A 20 -21.74 -35.56 34.53
CA LEU A 20 -20.40 -35.37 35.08
C LEU A 20 -19.93 -36.61 35.87
N ALA A 21 -18.63 -36.60 36.21
CA ALA A 21 -17.86 -37.50 37.09
C ALA A 21 -17.27 -38.75 36.39
N GLY A 22 -15.97 -39.07 36.46
CA GLY A 22 -14.83 -38.54 37.20
C GLY A 22 -13.88 -39.69 37.55
N ALA A 23 -12.58 -39.61 37.23
CA ALA A 23 -11.45 -40.21 37.97
C ALA A 23 -10.11 -40.05 37.22
N LEU A 24 -9.28 -39.13 37.73
CA LEU A 24 -7.87 -39.29 38.13
C LEU A 24 -7.05 -40.48 37.57
N VAL A 25 -5.90 -40.21 36.93
CA VAL A 25 -4.52 -40.41 37.47
C VAL A 25 -3.46 -40.18 36.38
N ALA A 26 -2.51 -39.29 36.73
CA ALA A 26 -1.09 -39.16 36.37
C ALA A 26 -0.59 -39.37 34.92
N THR A 27 -0.12 -38.27 34.33
CA THR A 27 1.12 -38.27 33.54
C THR A 27 2.05 -37.16 34.02
N THR A 28 3.26 -37.57 34.33
CA THR A 28 4.43 -36.83 34.84
C THR A 28 4.87 -35.69 33.92
N GLY A 29 5.29 -34.59 34.53
CA GLY A 29 5.83 -33.43 33.84
C GLY A 29 7.29 -33.56 33.40
N VAL A 30 7.64 -32.76 32.41
CA VAL A 30 8.98 -32.19 32.20
C VAL A 30 8.75 -30.71 31.98
N GLY A 31 9.33 -29.89 32.86
CA GLY A 31 9.10 -28.46 32.96
C GLY A 31 9.80 -27.66 31.88
N VAL A 32 9.13 -26.59 31.42
CA VAL A 32 9.77 -25.45 30.76
C VAL A 32 9.81 -24.35 31.81
N GLY A 33 11.02 -24.08 32.30
CA GLY A 33 11.28 -23.13 33.37
C GLY A 33 10.95 -21.70 32.95
N THR A 34 10.13 -21.05 33.76
CA THR A 34 10.05 -19.61 33.91
C THR A 34 11.34 -19.10 34.54
N GLY A 35 12.26 -18.60 33.71
CA GLY A 35 13.42 -17.82 34.15
C GLY A 35 13.12 -16.34 34.04
N LEU A 36 12.62 -15.75 35.13
CA LEU A 36 12.67 -14.31 35.37
C LEU A 36 14.15 -13.93 35.55
N GLY A 37 14.76 -13.39 34.50
CA GLY A 37 16.06 -12.75 34.54
C GLY A 37 15.87 -11.24 34.55
N THR A 38 15.96 -10.65 35.73
CA THR A 38 16.17 -9.21 35.92
C THR A 38 17.54 -8.84 35.38
N THR A 39 17.60 -8.01 34.35
CA THR A 39 18.80 -7.21 34.04
C THR A 39 18.34 -5.80 33.72
N ASP A 40 19.03 -4.86 34.35
CA ASP A 40 18.73 -3.45 34.47
C ASP A 40 18.47 -2.75 33.14
N LEU A 41 17.50 -1.83 33.15
CA LEU A 41 17.39 -0.74 32.20
C LEU A 41 18.42 0.33 32.59
N PRO A 42 19.35 0.71 31.70
CA PRO A 42 19.77 2.08 31.60
C PRO A 42 19.07 2.70 30.40
N GLY A 43 18.24 3.70 30.69
CA GLY A 43 17.83 4.68 29.69
C GLY A 43 19.06 5.47 29.25
N SER A 44 19.39 5.35 27.98
CA SER A 44 20.07 6.38 27.19
C SER A 44 19.66 6.13 25.76
N VAL A 45 19.07 7.14 25.12
CA VAL A 45 19.03 7.25 23.67
C VAL A 45 20.50 7.19 23.24
N GLU A 46 20.93 6.07 22.65
CA GLU A 46 22.22 6.05 21.99
C GLU A 46 22.12 7.00 20.80
N GLU A 47 22.88 8.07 20.92
CA GLU A 47 23.24 8.97 19.83
C GLU A 47 23.58 8.12 18.60
N ILE A 48 22.96 8.44 17.45
CA ILE A 48 23.27 7.85 16.15
C ILE A 48 24.77 8.12 15.90
N THR A 49 25.61 7.18 16.31
CA THR A 49 27.04 7.25 16.09
C THR A 49 27.26 6.89 14.64
N ALA A 50 27.84 7.85 13.92
CA ALA A 50 28.16 7.79 12.51
C ALA A 50 28.74 6.42 12.12
N ALA A 51 28.22 5.91 11.00
CA ALA A 51 28.74 4.74 10.30
C ALA A 51 30.27 4.78 10.18
N GLY A 52 30.89 3.59 10.21
CA GLY A 52 32.33 3.40 10.06
C GLY A 52 32.89 4.10 8.81
N PRO A 53 34.22 4.27 8.73
CA PRO A 53 34.85 5.07 7.69
C PRO A 53 34.44 4.55 6.31
N ALA A 54 33.69 5.38 5.58
CA ALA A 54 33.32 5.18 4.20
C ALA A 54 34.57 4.89 3.35
N PRO A 55 34.45 4.07 2.29
CA PRO A 55 35.51 3.93 1.32
C PRO A 55 35.93 5.31 0.82
N THR A 56 37.20 5.63 1.03
CA THR A 56 37.80 6.88 0.60
C THR A 56 37.73 7.04 -0.92
N GLY A 57 37.06 8.11 -1.36
CA GLY A 57 37.31 8.75 -2.66
C GLY A 57 36.44 8.29 -3.82
N LEU A 58 35.15 8.64 -3.80
CA LEU A 58 34.40 8.87 -5.03
C LEU A 58 34.38 10.39 -5.29
N PRO A 59 34.55 10.85 -6.54
CA PRO A 59 34.31 12.25 -6.88
C PRO A 59 32.87 12.60 -6.49
N ALA A 60 32.64 13.81 -5.96
CA ALA A 60 31.29 14.35 -5.78
C ALA A 60 30.56 14.30 -7.14
N GLY A 61 29.67 13.32 -7.30
CA GLY A 61 28.83 13.13 -8.47
C GLY A 61 27.42 13.59 -8.13
N GLY A 62 26.72 14.20 -9.08
CA GLY A 62 25.31 14.56 -8.88
C GLY A 62 24.44 13.33 -8.63
N THR A 63 23.21 13.56 -8.19
CA THR A 63 22.18 12.53 -8.05
C THR A 63 21.98 11.82 -9.38
N ARG A 64 21.88 10.49 -9.33
CA ARG A 64 21.58 9.67 -10.49
C ARG A 64 20.32 8.84 -10.25
N ALA A 65 19.58 8.56 -11.31
CA ALA A 65 18.48 7.62 -11.23
C ALA A 65 18.34 6.84 -12.53
N GLY A 66 17.76 5.66 -12.41
CA GLY A 66 17.47 4.75 -13.51
C GLY A 66 16.11 4.12 -13.31
N VAL A 67 15.39 3.87 -14.40
CA VAL A 67 14.04 3.31 -14.35
C VAL A 67 13.87 2.25 -15.42
N ALA A 68 13.17 1.16 -15.10
CA ALA A 68 12.88 0.11 -16.07
C ALA A 68 11.51 -0.52 -15.83
N SER A 69 11.00 -1.16 -16.89
CA SER A 69 9.76 -1.94 -16.86
C SER A 69 9.97 -3.29 -17.53
N VAL A 70 9.55 -4.35 -16.84
CA VAL A 70 9.66 -5.75 -17.27
C VAL A 70 8.27 -6.37 -17.33
N ASP A 71 7.98 -7.14 -18.39
CA ASP A 71 6.74 -7.93 -18.48
C ASP A 71 6.74 -9.01 -17.39
N ALA A 72 5.72 -8.95 -16.53
CA ALA A 72 5.46 -9.89 -15.46
C ALA A 72 4.12 -10.63 -15.65
N SER A 73 3.59 -10.63 -16.88
CA SER A 73 2.39 -11.37 -17.24
C SER A 73 2.58 -12.86 -17.04
N TRP A 74 1.75 -13.44 -16.16
CA TRP A 74 1.74 -14.88 -15.94
C TRP A 74 0.91 -15.63 -16.99
N HIS A 75 0.94 -16.95 -16.92
CA HIS A 75 0.28 -17.83 -17.86
C HIS A 75 -1.25 -17.80 -17.74
N LEU A 76 -1.92 -17.76 -18.89
CA LEU A 76 -3.35 -18.06 -18.97
C LEU A 76 -3.61 -19.49 -18.46
N GLY A 77 -4.59 -19.63 -17.57
CA GLY A 77 -4.84 -20.84 -16.79
C GLY A 77 -4.70 -20.63 -15.28
N ALA A 78 -3.94 -19.61 -14.85
CA ALA A 78 -3.98 -19.12 -13.48
C ALA A 78 -5.23 -18.26 -13.24
N SER A 79 -5.70 -18.21 -11.98
CA SER A 79 -6.75 -17.30 -11.55
C SER A 79 -6.22 -15.89 -11.33
N GLY A 80 -7.12 -14.91 -11.41
CA GLY A 80 -6.89 -13.60 -10.79
C GLY A 80 -6.78 -13.72 -9.27
N GLY A 81 -6.53 -12.59 -8.62
CA GLY A 81 -6.36 -12.44 -7.19
C GLY A 81 -7.61 -12.78 -6.37
N GLN A 82 -7.97 -11.91 -5.42
CA GLN A 82 -8.85 -12.26 -4.29
C GLN A 82 -10.22 -12.74 -4.74
N PHE A 83 -10.69 -12.14 -5.82
CA PHE A 83 -12.06 -12.24 -6.26
C PHE A 83 -12.28 -13.18 -7.44
N SER A 84 -11.27 -13.98 -7.78
CA SER A 84 -11.52 -15.16 -8.59
C SER A 84 -12.55 -16.06 -7.87
N GLU A 85 -13.59 -16.48 -8.60
CA GLU A 85 -14.60 -17.40 -8.07
C GLU A 85 -13.93 -18.69 -7.57
N HIS A 86 -14.49 -19.32 -6.55
CA HIS A 86 -14.07 -20.67 -6.20
C HIS A 86 -14.40 -21.62 -7.34
N GLN A 87 -13.45 -22.50 -7.68
CA GLN A 87 -13.65 -23.45 -8.76
C GLN A 87 -14.87 -24.34 -8.44
N ALA A 88 -15.91 -24.29 -9.28
CA ALA A 88 -16.85 -25.41 -9.38
C ALA A 88 -16.07 -26.64 -9.89
N PRO A 89 -16.47 -27.87 -9.54
CA PRO A 89 -15.69 -29.06 -9.88
C PRO A 89 -15.30 -29.10 -11.37
N PRO A 90 -14.05 -29.51 -11.69
CA PRO A 90 -13.53 -29.48 -13.06
C PRO A 90 -14.43 -30.30 -14.00
N GLY A 91 -14.98 -29.68 -15.05
CA GLY A 91 -15.85 -30.39 -16.00
C GLY A 91 -16.74 -29.56 -16.93
N ASN A 92 -16.86 -28.23 -16.73
CA ASN A 92 -17.87 -27.44 -17.44
C ASN A 92 -17.43 -27.01 -18.86
N GLY A 93 -16.18 -27.24 -19.27
CA GLY A 93 -15.68 -26.93 -20.62
C GLY A 93 -15.46 -25.44 -20.95
N GLU A 94 -15.89 -24.52 -20.09
CA GLU A 94 -15.79 -23.06 -20.31
C GLU A 94 -14.41 -22.47 -19.99
N TYR A 95 -13.61 -23.13 -19.15
CA TYR A 95 -12.31 -22.65 -18.68
C TYR A 95 -11.24 -23.72 -18.93
N VAL A 96 -10.10 -23.32 -19.48
CA VAL A 96 -8.97 -24.21 -19.78
C VAL A 96 -7.75 -23.72 -19.02
N ASP A 97 -7.22 -24.57 -18.14
CA ASP A 97 -5.92 -24.39 -17.49
C ASP A 97 -4.95 -25.48 -17.98
N PRO A 98 -4.19 -25.19 -19.06
CA PRO A 98 -3.28 -26.18 -19.64
C PRO A 98 -2.03 -26.42 -18.80
N PHE A 99 -1.76 -25.56 -17.81
CA PHE A 99 -0.54 -25.58 -17.00
C PHE A 99 -0.76 -26.02 -15.55
N LEU A 100 -2.02 -26.35 -15.21
CA LEU A 100 -2.45 -26.79 -13.89
C LEU A 100 -2.07 -25.80 -12.78
N HIS A 101 -2.14 -24.50 -13.06
CA HIS A 101 -1.89 -23.43 -12.10
C HIS A 101 -3.04 -23.29 -11.10
N ALA A 102 -4.28 -23.26 -11.58
CA ALA A 102 -5.45 -23.01 -10.74
C ALA A 102 -5.86 -24.27 -9.95
N LYS A 103 -5.93 -24.18 -8.61
CA LYS A 103 -6.30 -25.31 -7.74
C LYS A 103 -7.61 -25.11 -7.02
N ARG A 104 -7.82 -23.92 -6.46
CA ARG A 104 -9.02 -23.59 -5.68
C ARG A 104 -9.89 -22.54 -6.35
N LYS A 105 -9.31 -21.80 -7.28
CA LYS A 105 -9.89 -20.63 -7.90
C LYS A 105 -10.17 -20.87 -9.37
N ARG A 106 -11.08 -20.10 -9.93
CA ARG A 106 -11.43 -20.14 -11.35
C ARG A 106 -10.32 -19.47 -12.16
N PRO A 107 -9.79 -20.12 -13.22
CA PRO A 107 -8.82 -19.50 -14.12
C PRO A 107 -9.36 -18.20 -14.75
N ALA A 108 -8.47 -17.25 -15.00
CA ALA A 108 -8.76 -16.13 -15.88
C ALA A 108 -9.04 -16.64 -17.30
N ARG A 109 -10.02 -16.05 -17.99
CA ARG A 109 -10.46 -16.43 -19.35
C ARG A 109 -9.72 -15.68 -20.47
N GLY A 110 -8.84 -14.75 -20.11
CA GLY A 110 -8.09 -13.95 -21.08
C GLY A 110 -7.21 -12.89 -20.43
N VAL A 111 -6.59 -12.07 -21.28
CA VAL A 111 -5.75 -10.93 -20.89
C VAL A 111 -6.34 -9.67 -21.52
N GLN A 112 -6.55 -8.63 -20.71
CA GLN A 112 -6.92 -7.29 -21.17
C GLN A 112 -5.68 -6.39 -21.25
N SER A 113 -4.78 -6.45 -20.28
CA SER A 113 -3.49 -5.75 -20.32
C SER A 113 -2.38 -6.66 -19.81
N ARG A 114 -1.15 -6.37 -20.25
CA ARG A 114 0.04 -6.97 -19.65
C ARG A 114 0.16 -6.52 -18.19
N ILE A 115 0.70 -7.41 -17.39
CA ILE A 115 1.13 -7.16 -16.02
C ILE A 115 2.61 -6.80 -16.08
N LEU A 116 3.01 -5.78 -15.35
CA LEU A 116 4.37 -5.26 -15.39
C LEU A 116 4.93 -5.22 -13.98
N THR A 117 6.22 -5.45 -13.88
CA THR A 117 7.02 -4.99 -12.75
C THR A 117 7.84 -3.80 -13.21
N ARG A 118 7.94 -2.78 -12.37
CA ARG A 118 8.69 -1.56 -12.66
C ARG A 118 9.60 -1.24 -11.50
N ALA A 119 10.81 -0.82 -11.79
CA ALA A 119 11.78 -0.45 -10.76
C ALA A 119 12.35 0.93 -11.04
N MET A 120 12.60 1.67 -9.96
CA MET A 120 13.39 2.89 -9.96
C MET A 120 14.56 2.69 -9.00
N VAL A 121 15.77 2.96 -9.46
CA VAL A 121 16.98 3.00 -8.63
C VAL A 121 17.44 4.44 -8.56
N VAL A 122 17.72 4.93 -7.37
CA VAL A 122 18.25 6.28 -7.13
C VAL A 122 19.58 6.15 -6.40
N GLU A 123 20.59 6.86 -6.88
CA GLU A 123 21.88 7.01 -6.23
C GLU A 123 22.07 8.48 -5.83
N GLY A 124 22.31 8.71 -4.53
CA GLY A 124 22.55 10.04 -4.00
C GLY A 124 23.96 10.56 -4.30
N ALA A 125 24.19 11.85 -4.06
CA ALA A 125 25.51 12.46 -4.17
C ALA A 125 26.52 11.87 -3.17
N ASN A 126 26.04 11.28 -2.08
CA ASN A 126 26.78 10.49 -1.11
C ASN A 126 27.15 9.07 -1.60
N GLY A 127 26.69 8.65 -2.79
CA GLY A 127 26.93 7.33 -3.36
C GLY A 127 26.05 6.21 -2.79
N GLU A 128 25.13 6.52 -1.87
CA GLU A 128 24.15 5.56 -1.37
C GLU A 128 23.06 5.31 -2.42
N ARG A 129 22.54 4.08 -2.44
CA ARG A 129 21.49 3.65 -3.39
C ARG A 129 20.26 3.14 -2.68
N VAL A 130 19.11 3.38 -3.30
CA VAL A 130 17.82 2.77 -2.96
C VAL A 130 17.12 2.30 -4.22
N ALA A 131 16.44 1.16 -4.13
CA ALA A 131 15.56 0.66 -5.18
C ALA A 131 14.11 0.64 -4.71
N ILE A 132 13.19 1.17 -5.52
CA ILE A 132 11.74 1.01 -5.37
C ILE A 132 11.24 0.10 -6.48
N VAL A 133 10.65 -1.04 -6.12
CA VAL A 133 10.10 -2.02 -7.07
C VAL A 133 8.58 -2.10 -6.90
N GLY A 134 7.87 -1.59 -7.90
CA GLY A 134 6.41 -1.70 -8.02
C GLY A 134 6.01 -2.92 -8.84
N ASN A 135 5.06 -3.70 -8.34
CA ASN A 135 4.49 -4.83 -9.06
C ASN A 135 2.96 -4.88 -8.91
N ASP A 136 2.29 -5.65 -9.77
CA ASP A 136 0.85 -5.84 -9.67
C ASP A 136 0.44 -7.06 -8.88
N LEU A 137 0.98 -7.27 -7.69
CA LEU A 137 0.50 -8.34 -6.84
C LEU A 137 -0.66 -7.86 -5.95
N TYR A 138 -1.47 -8.82 -5.51
CA TYR A 138 -2.52 -8.54 -4.54
C TYR A 138 -1.93 -8.08 -3.21
N LEU A 139 -0.90 -8.74 -2.67
CA LEU A 139 -0.31 -8.36 -1.38
C LEU A 139 1.22 -8.29 -1.46
N PRO A 140 1.85 -7.41 -0.67
CA PRO A 140 3.29 -7.48 -0.46
C PRO A 140 3.65 -8.80 0.23
N ASN A 141 4.79 -9.36 -0.13
CA ASN A 141 5.19 -10.68 0.34
C ASN A 141 6.67 -10.69 0.74
N ASP A 142 6.94 -10.72 2.03
CA ASP A 142 8.28 -10.74 2.63
C ASP A 142 9.16 -11.88 2.07
N LEU A 143 8.58 -13.07 1.84
CA LEU A 143 9.32 -14.19 1.26
C LEU A 143 9.78 -13.89 -0.18
N LEU A 144 8.91 -13.28 -0.97
CA LEU A 144 9.23 -12.88 -2.35
C LEU A 144 10.30 -11.78 -2.35
N ASN A 145 10.16 -10.79 -1.49
CA ASN A 145 11.10 -9.67 -1.38
C ASN A 145 12.52 -10.15 -1.04
N ARG A 146 12.66 -11.08 -0.09
CA ARG A 146 13.95 -11.71 0.24
C ARG A 146 14.57 -12.45 -0.94
N ARG A 147 13.76 -13.12 -1.76
CA ARG A 147 14.27 -13.81 -2.96
C ARG A 147 14.78 -12.83 -3.99
N VAL A 148 14.10 -11.69 -4.17
CA VAL A 148 14.57 -10.62 -5.06
C VAL A 148 15.93 -10.10 -4.59
N ALA A 149 16.09 -9.78 -3.31
CA ALA A 149 17.38 -9.36 -2.75
C ALA A 149 18.49 -10.39 -2.98
N GLN A 150 18.21 -11.68 -2.75
CA GLN A 150 19.17 -12.76 -3.02
C GLN A 150 19.59 -12.84 -4.49
N LEU A 151 18.67 -12.60 -5.43
CA LEU A 151 18.98 -12.61 -6.86
C LEU A 151 19.86 -11.41 -7.25
N LEU A 152 19.62 -10.25 -6.65
CA LEU A 152 20.42 -9.04 -6.88
C LEU A 152 21.85 -9.21 -6.33
N GLU A 153 22.00 -9.78 -5.13
CA GLU A 153 23.32 -10.13 -4.58
C GLU A 153 24.06 -11.16 -5.45
N GLN A 154 23.34 -12.13 -6.01
CA GLN A 154 23.92 -13.11 -6.93
C GLN A 154 24.41 -12.47 -8.23
N HIS A 155 23.63 -11.56 -8.82
CA HIS A 155 24.03 -10.75 -9.99
C HIS A 155 25.30 -9.94 -9.68
N ASP A 156 25.33 -9.24 -8.55
CA ASP A 156 26.48 -8.42 -8.17
C ASP A 156 27.76 -9.25 -7.97
N LEU A 157 27.64 -10.45 -7.38
CA LEU A 157 28.74 -11.41 -7.26
C LEU A 157 29.19 -11.93 -8.63
N ALA A 158 28.26 -12.21 -9.54
CA ALA A 158 28.57 -12.68 -10.89
C ALA A 158 29.29 -11.61 -11.72
N VAL A 159 28.84 -10.35 -11.64
CA VAL A 159 29.51 -9.19 -12.26
C VAL A 159 30.92 -9.02 -11.68
N ALA A 160 31.09 -9.07 -10.36
CA ALA A 160 32.40 -8.95 -9.71
C ALA A 160 33.36 -10.08 -10.10
N ALA A 161 32.84 -11.28 -10.37
CA ALA A 161 33.62 -12.43 -10.84
C ALA A 161 33.86 -12.43 -12.36
N GLY A 162 33.30 -11.47 -13.10
CA GLY A 162 33.35 -11.41 -14.57
C GLY A 162 32.57 -12.52 -15.28
N LEU A 163 31.54 -13.07 -14.62
CA LEU A 163 30.64 -14.09 -15.17
C LEU A 163 29.43 -13.48 -15.88
N GLU A 164 29.06 -12.25 -15.52
CA GLU A 164 27.97 -11.49 -16.14
C GLU A 164 28.44 -10.08 -16.52
N GLU A 165 27.85 -9.51 -17.57
CA GLU A 165 28.11 -8.15 -18.02
C GLU A 165 27.14 -7.16 -17.36
N GLY A 166 27.54 -5.89 -17.28
CA GLY A 166 26.72 -4.81 -16.73
C GLY A 166 27.20 -4.30 -15.38
N PRO A 167 26.58 -3.24 -14.84
CA PRO A 167 26.94 -2.71 -13.54
C PRO A 167 26.43 -3.60 -12.40
N ALA A 168 27.16 -3.60 -11.29
CA ALA A 168 26.61 -4.06 -10.02
C ALA A 168 25.49 -3.12 -9.57
N THR A 169 24.42 -3.70 -9.04
CA THR A 169 23.24 -3.01 -8.54
C THR A 169 23.52 -2.29 -7.24
N GLY A 170 24.29 -2.91 -6.32
CA GLY A 170 24.50 -2.40 -4.97
C GLY A 170 23.21 -2.42 -4.14
N ILE A 171 22.22 -3.23 -4.53
CA ILE A 171 20.92 -3.34 -3.87
C ILE A 171 20.85 -4.67 -3.11
N THR A 172 20.54 -4.59 -1.82
CA THR A 172 20.36 -5.69 -0.88
C THR A 172 18.95 -5.63 -0.26
N GLU A 173 18.64 -6.48 0.73
CA GLU A 173 17.37 -6.39 1.46
C GLU A 173 17.20 -5.04 2.20
N ASP A 174 18.31 -4.42 2.63
CA ASP A 174 18.29 -3.22 3.48
C ASP A 174 17.94 -1.92 2.74
N ASN A 175 18.17 -1.88 1.42
CA ASN A 175 17.90 -0.72 0.57
C ASN A 175 16.95 -1.03 -0.60
N LEU A 176 16.14 -2.09 -0.47
CA LEU A 176 15.09 -2.49 -1.40
C LEU A 176 13.71 -2.24 -0.79
N ALA A 177 12.96 -1.30 -1.37
CA ALA A 177 11.55 -1.09 -1.09
C ALA A 177 10.69 -1.79 -2.15
N VAL A 178 9.75 -2.63 -1.72
CA VAL A 178 8.77 -3.26 -2.63
C VAL A 178 7.39 -2.72 -2.33
N THR A 179 6.70 -2.31 -3.40
CA THR A 179 5.33 -1.85 -3.35
C THR A 179 4.47 -2.67 -4.31
N VAL A 180 3.18 -2.81 -4.00
CA VAL A 180 2.24 -3.59 -4.80
C VAL A 180 1.03 -2.74 -5.12
N SER A 181 0.47 -2.87 -6.33
CA SER A 181 -0.73 -2.13 -6.71
C SER A 181 -2.00 -2.61 -6.01
N HIS A 182 -1.94 -3.72 -5.27
CA HIS A 182 -3.08 -4.37 -4.61
C HIS A 182 -4.10 -4.95 -5.61
N ASN A 183 -3.61 -5.39 -6.76
CA ASN A 183 -4.43 -5.79 -7.89
C ASN A 183 -5.18 -7.10 -7.65
N HIS A 184 -6.48 -7.09 -7.95
CA HIS A 184 -7.38 -8.24 -7.85
C HIS A 184 -7.49 -9.07 -9.13
N ASN A 185 -6.96 -8.55 -10.23
CA ASN A 185 -7.06 -9.11 -11.57
C ASN A 185 -5.73 -9.63 -12.10
N SER A 186 -4.73 -9.80 -11.24
CA SER A 186 -3.44 -10.44 -11.58
C SER A 186 -3.28 -11.75 -10.81
N ALA A 187 -2.39 -12.62 -11.29
CA ALA A 187 -2.07 -13.85 -10.58
C ALA A 187 -1.36 -13.55 -9.25
N PHE A 188 -1.72 -14.27 -8.18
CA PHE A 188 -1.07 -14.15 -6.89
C PHE A 188 -0.87 -15.53 -6.23
N TYR A 189 0.30 -16.13 -6.46
CA TYR A 189 0.65 -17.50 -6.03
C TYR A 189 1.96 -17.56 -5.24
N SER A 190 2.47 -16.41 -4.78
CA SER A 190 3.83 -16.32 -4.19
C SER A 190 3.88 -16.56 -2.68
N THR A 191 2.74 -16.64 -1.98
CA THR A 191 2.72 -16.78 -0.51
C THR A 191 2.37 -18.19 -0.04
N PRO A 192 3.14 -18.80 0.86
CA PRO A 192 2.78 -20.06 1.53
C PRO A 192 1.81 -19.85 2.70
N SER A 193 1.38 -18.60 2.97
CA SER A 193 0.51 -18.30 4.11
C SER A 193 -0.92 -18.80 3.87
N TRP A 194 -1.33 -19.79 4.65
CA TRP A 194 -2.66 -20.41 4.59
C TRP A 194 -3.81 -19.41 4.75
N GLY A 195 -3.61 -18.35 5.55
CA GLY A 195 -4.62 -17.31 5.75
C GLY A 195 -4.95 -16.57 4.45
N THR A 196 -3.94 -16.37 3.60
CA THR A 196 -4.13 -15.73 2.30
C THR A 196 -4.85 -16.64 1.32
N TRP A 197 -4.61 -17.96 1.40
CA TRP A 197 -5.29 -18.96 0.58
C TRP A 197 -6.80 -19.04 0.86
N ILE A 198 -7.32 -18.43 1.92
CA ILE A 198 -8.78 -18.33 2.11
C ILE A 198 -9.41 -17.56 0.94
N PHE A 199 -8.72 -16.51 0.49
CA PHE A 199 -9.20 -15.58 -0.53
C PHE A 199 -8.45 -15.76 -1.86
N GLN A 200 -7.27 -16.38 -1.86
CA GLN A 200 -6.40 -16.58 -3.02
C GLN A 200 -6.29 -18.07 -3.40
N ASP A 201 -5.63 -18.34 -4.52
CA ASP A 201 -5.21 -19.71 -4.82
C ASP A 201 -3.98 -20.11 -4.00
N VAL A 202 -3.55 -21.36 -4.14
CA VAL A 202 -2.46 -21.93 -3.35
C VAL A 202 -1.09 -21.49 -3.88
N PHE A 203 -0.06 -21.59 -3.03
CA PHE A 203 1.32 -21.32 -3.41
C PHE A 203 1.77 -22.14 -4.63
N ASP A 204 2.46 -21.48 -5.56
CA ASP A 204 3.13 -22.11 -6.70
C ASP A 204 4.59 -21.62 -6.78
N LEU A 205 5.53 -22.55 -6.60
CA LEU A 205 6.96 -22.28 -6.65
C LEU A 205 7.40 -21.68 -7.99
N ARG A 206 6.75 -22.06 -9.10
CA ARG A 206 7.08 -21.57 -10.45
C ARG A 206 6.74 -20.08 -10.56
N PHE A 207 5.57 -19.68 -10.05
CA PHE A 207 5.16 -18.28 -10.03
C PHE A 207 6.04 -17.47 -9.08
N TYR A 208 6.31 -18.01 -7.90
CA TYR A 208 7.19 -17.37 -6.91
C TYR A 208 8.56 -17.04 -7.50
N GLU A 209 9.23 -18.01 -8.11
CA GLU A 209 10.56 -17.79 -8.70
C GLU A 209 10.50 -16.85 -9.90
N TYR A 210 9.53 -17.04 -10.80
CA TYR A 210 9.35 -16.15 -11.95
C TYR A 210 9.15 -14.69 -11.53
N MET A 211 8.27 -14.42 -10.57
CA MET A 211 8.04 -13.05 -10.11
C MET A 211 9.29 -12.47 -9.46
N ALA A 212 10.05 -13.27 -8.71
CA ALA A 212 11.30 -12.82 -8.11
C ALA A 212 12.32 -12.43 -9.21
N GLU A 213 12.47 -13.26 -10.24
CA GLU A 213 13.32 -12.96 -11.39
C GLU A 213 12.86 -11.70 -12.13
N ARG A 214 11.56 -11.53 -12.39
CA ARG A 214 11.05 -10.33 -13.08
C ARG A 214 11.30 -9.05 -12.27
N MET A 215 11.16 -9.13 -10.94
CA MET A 215 11.46 -8.02 -10.03
C MET A 215 12.95 -7.71 -9.97
N ALA A 216 13.81 -8.71 -9.85
CA ALA A 216 15.26 -8.52 -9.87
C ALA A 216 15.73 -7.95 -11.21
N GLN A 217 15.21 -8.47 -12.33
CA GLN A 217 15.53 -7.97 -13.66
C GLN A 217 15.17 -6.50 -13.82
N ALA A 218 14.01 -6.05 -13.31
CA ALA A 218 13.64 -4.64 -13.38
C ALA A 218 14.65 -3.74 -12.65
N VAL A 219 15.18 -4.18 -11.50
CA VAL A 219 16.22 -3.42 -10.78
C VAL A 219 17.55 -3.43 -11.53
N ILE A 220 17.95 -4.56 -12.10
CA ILE A 220 19.17 -4.69 -12.91
C ILE A 220 19.10 -3.77 -14.14
N ASP A 221 17.98 -3.82 -14.87
CA ASP A 221 17.73 -2.96 -16.03
C ASP A 221 17.71 -1.47 -15.65
N ALA A 222 17.07 -1.13 -14.53
CA ALA A 222 17.06 0.24 -14.01
C ALA A 222 18.46 0.71 -13.64
N THR A 223 19.28 -0.15 -13.01
CA THR A 223 20.69 0.15 -12.69
C THR A 223 21.51 0.39 -13.96
N ALA A 224 21.25 -0.37 -15.02
CA ALA A 224 21.92 -0.21 -16.30
C ALA A 224 21.53 1.09 -17.04
N ASP A 225 20.33 1.62 -16.81
CA ASP A 225 19.83 2.90 -17.38
C ASP A 225 19.98 4.09 -16.40
N MET A 226 20.97 4.06 -15.51
CA MET A 226 21.25 5.18 -14.60
C MET A 226 21.77 6.40 -15.37
N ARG A 227 21.16 7.56 -15.11
CA ARG A 227 21.50 8.87 -15.71
C ARG A 227 21.68 9.92 -14.63
N GLU A 228 22.38 11.00 -14.95
CA GLU A 228 22.35 12.19 -14.09
C GLU A 228 20.95 12.80 -14.13
N VAL A 229 20.40 13.11 -12.95
CA VAL A 229 19.02 13.58 -12.82
C VAL A 229 18.89 14.78 -11.90
N ARG A 230 17.78 15.50 -12.06
CA ARG A 230 17.22 16.34 -11.00
C ARG A 230 15.88 15.78 -10.54
N ILE A 231 15.60 15.88 -9.25
CA ILE A 231 14.38 15.33 -8.64
C ILE A 231 13.64 16.46 -7.93
N GLY A 232 12.34 16.55 -8.19
CA GLY A 232 11.41 17.44 -7.51
C GLY A 232 10.14 16.67 -7.14
N ALA A 233 9.34 17.19 -6.23
CA ALA A 233 8.12 16.51 -5.81
C ALA A 233 6.97 17.48 -5.56
N ALA A 234 5.74 17.01 -5.73
CA ALA A 234 4.56 17.71 -5.28
C ALA A 234 3.51 16.76 -4.72
N THR A 235 2.83 17.19 -3.67
CA THR A 235 1.61 16.57 -3.15
C THR A 235 0.43 17.47 -3.48
N VAL A 236 -0.51 16.96 -4.29
CA VAL A 236 -1.65 17.72 -4.81
C VAL A 236 -2.98 17.11 -4.36
N PRO A 237 -4.04 17.93 -4.17
CA PRO A 237 -5.38 17.42 -3.95
C PRO A 237 -5.86 16.55 -5.10
N PHE A 238 -6.32 15.34 -4.77
CA PHE A 238 -6.92 14.40 -5.70
C PHE A 238 -7.88 13.46 -4.98
N ASN A 239 -9.17 13.79 -4.99
CA ASN A 239 -10.25 12.97 -4.42
C ASN A 239 -11.34 12.64 -5.45
N GLU A 240 -10.96 12.65 -6.73
CA GLU A 240 -11.87 12.53 -7.86
C GLU A 240 -12.41 11.11 -8.03
N ILE A 241 -11.60 10.11 -7.66
CA ILE A 241 -11.86 8.69 -7.91
C ILE A 241 -11.88 7.84 -6.63
N GLN A 242 -11.67 8.46 -5.47
CA GLN A 242 -11.56 7.80 -4.18
C GLN A 242 -12.84 7.95 -3.34
N ALA A 243 -13.12 6.93 -2.55
CA ALA A 243 -14.12 6.95 -1.48
C ALA A 243 -13.70 6.01 -0.35
N HIS A 244 -14.09 6.34 0.88
CA HIS A 244 -13.85 5.48 2.02
C HIS A 244 -14.70 4.19 1.92
N THR A 245 -14.06 3.03 1.76
CA THR A 245 -14.74 1.77 1.38
C THR A 245 -15.65 1.22 2.47
N ILE A 246 -15.29 1.42 3.73
CA ILE A 246 -16.07 0.98 4.88
C ILE A 246 -17.28 1.91 5.08
N GLY A 247 -17.03 3.21 4.95
CA GLY A 247 -18.00 4.27 5.18
C GLY A 247 -18.55 4.34 6.61
N PRO A 248 -19.62 5.13 6.82
CA PRO A 248 -20.34 5.20 8.08
C PRO A 248 -20.96 3.85 8.44
N LYS A 249 -20.94 3.52 9.74
CA LYS A 249 -21.46 2.31 10.36
C LYS A 249 -22.24 2.67 11.63
N ILE A 250 -22.89 1.65 12.18
CA ILE A 250 -23.51 1.69 13.51
C ILE A 250 -22.86 0.56 14.31
N ALA A 251 -22.34 0.85 15.49
CA ALA A 251 -21.75 -0.12 16.39
C ALA A 251 -22.81 -1.05 17.02
N ASP A 252 -22.37 -2.13 17.65
CA ASP A 252 -23.24 -3.13 18.29
C ASP A 252 -24.12 -2.53 19.41
N ASP A 253 -23.73 -1.41 20.00
CA ASP A 253 -24.48 -0.66 21.02
C ASP A 253 -25.42 0.42 20.44
N GLY A 254 -25.48 0.54 19.11
CA GLY A 254 -26.34 1.51 18.41
C GLY A 254 -25.72 2.89 18.22
N THR A 255 -24.49 3.13 18.66
CA THR A 255 -23.78 4.41 18.42
C THR A 255 -23.26 4.51 16.98
N PRO A 256 -23.10 5.73 16.42
CA PRO A 256 -22.41 5.90 15.14
C PRO A 256 -20.98 5.35 15.22
N ALA A 257 -20.56 4.67 14.16
CA ALA A 257 -19.22 4.14 14.00
C ALA A 257 -18.73 4.38 12.57
N GLY A 258 -17.44 4.10 12.31
CA GLY A 258 -16.86 4.27 10.98
C GLY A 258 -16.73 5.73 10.54
N GLN A 259 -16.17 5.93 9.35
CA GLN A 259 -15.77 7.25 8.86
C GLN A 259 -16.66 7.70 7.69
N PRO A 260 -16.87 9.03 7.49
CA PRO A 260 -17.57 9.54 6.32
C PRO A 260 -17.02 8.97 5.01
N PHE A 261 -17.86 8.83 3.99
CA PHE A 261 -17.40 8.32 2.70
C PHE A 261 -16.33 9.21 2.04
N ALA A 262 -16.32 10.51 2.35
CA ALA A 262 -15.30 11.44 1.89
C ALA A 262 -13.97 11.34 2.68
N HIS A 263 -13.90 10.50 3.72
CA HIS A 263 -12.75 10.39 4.60
C HIS A 263 -11.67 9.46 4.01
N THR A 264 -10.97 9.99 3.01
CA THR A 264 -9.73 9.45 2.44
C THR A 264 -8.63 10.49 2.65
N THR A 265 -7.36 10.18 2.32
CA THR A 265 -6.34 11.23 2.31
C THR A 265 -6.68 12.32 1.30
N GLY A 266 -7.26 11.96 0.14
CA GLY A 266 -7.65 12.91 -0.91
C GLY A 266 -6.46 13.67 -1.51
N MET A 267 -5.25 13.12 -1.40
CA MET A 267 -4.01 13.69 -1.93
C MET A 267 -3.27 12.65 -2.74
N MET A 268 -2.56 13.11 -3.76
CA MET A 268 -1.62 12.34 -4.55
C MET A 268 -0.24 12.99 -4.46
N THR A 269 0.79 12.18 -4.22
CA THR A 269 2.18 12.63 -4.28
C THR A 269 2.83 12.15 -5.58
N VAL A 270 3.54 13.04 -6.26
CA VAL A 270 4.34 12.74 -7.45
C VAL A 270 5.76 13.21 -7.19
N VAL A 271 6.70 12.28 -7.20
CA VAL A 271 8.13 12.55 -7.34
C VAL A 271 8.47 12.48 -8.82
N ARG A 272 8.91 13.61 -9.37
CA ARG A 272 9.29 13.77 -10.77
C ARG A 272 10.81 13.70 -10.88
N VAL A 273 11.27 12.87 -11.80
CA VAL A 273 12.69 12.72 -12.13
C VAL A 273 12.90 13.18 -13.56
N ASP A 274 13.74 14.20 -13.74
CA ASP A 274 14.14 14.69 -15.06
C ASP A 274 15.59 14.27 -15.36
N ASP A 275 15.82 13.74 -16.55
CA ASP A 275 17.15 13.51 -17.12
C ASP A 275 17.81 14.87 -17.42
N ILE A 276 19.01 15.08 -16.88
CA ILE A 276 19.80 16.30 -17.07
C ILE A 276 21.10 16.05 -17.85
N SER A 277 21.17 14.97 -18.64
CA SER A 277 22.30 14.71 -19.55
C SER A 277 22.55 15.88 -20.51
N ASP A 278 21.50 16.66 -20.83
CA ASP A 278 21.60 18.04 -21.33
C ASP A 278 21.03 19.01 -20.27
N PRO A 279 21.88 19.64 -19.43
CA PRO A 279 21.42 20.52 -18.36
C PRO A 279 20.67 21.76 -18.86
N SER A 280 20.87 22.15 -20.13
CA SER A 280 20.17 23.29 -20.73
C SER A 280 18.74 22.95 -21.14
N ARG A 281 18.42 21.66 -21.24
CA ARG A 281 17.12 21.14 -21.65
C ARG A 281 16.76 19.85 -20.90
N PRO A 282 16.49 19.91 -19.59
CA PRO A 282 16.05 18.75 -18.84
C PRO A 282 14.79 18.14 -19.45
N THR A 283 14.70 16.81 -19.48
CA THR A 283 13.56 16.09 -20.03
C THR A 283 12.94 15.16 -18.97
N PRO A 284 11.60 15.09 -18.86
CA PRO A 284 10.95 14.11 -18.00
C PRO A 284 11.46 12.70 -18.29
N TYR A 285 11.81 11.96 -17.24
CA TYR A 285 12.41 10.63 -17.35
C TYR A 285 11.61 9.56 -16.59
N ALA A 286 11.28 9.84 -15.33
CA ALA A 286 10.53 8.91 -14.50
C ALA A 286 9.57 9.61 -13.53
N ASN A 287 8.57 8.86 -13.08
CA ASN A 287 7.70 9.27 -11.98
C ASN A 287 7.72 8.22 -10.88
N TRP A 288 7.71 8.65 -9.63
CA TRP A 288 7.25 7.83 -8.53
C TRP A 288 5.99 8.46 -7.93
N ILE A 289 4.86 7.77 -8.10
CA ILE A 289 3.54 8.24 -7.69
C ILE A 289 3.11 7.49 -6.43
N THR A 290 2.52 8.21 -5.48
CA THR A 290 1.86 7.62 -4.30
C THR A 290 0.41 8.08 -4.22
N LEU A 291 -0.51 7.11 -4.15
CA LEU A 291 -1.96 7.32 -4.02
C LEU A 291 -2.55 6.13 -3.25
N GLY A 292 -3.49 6.35 -2.34
CA GLY A 292 -4.18 5.28 -1.62
C GLY A 292 -5.46 4.88 -2.33
N LEU A 293 -5.45 3.86 -3.19
CA LEU A 293 -6.65 3.49 -3.94
C LEU A 293 -6.73 1.98 -4.16
N HIS A 294 -7.77 1.37 -3.59
CA HIS A 294 -8.11 -0.03 -3.86
C HIS A 294 -8.49 -0.21 -5.34
N PRO A 295 -7.78 -1.07 -6.11
CA PRO A 295 -8.06 -1.24 -7.54
C PRO A 295 -9.19 -2.25 -7.78
N GLU A 296 -10.45 -1.80 -7.69
CA GLU A 296 -11.65 -2.63 -7.86
C GLU A 296 -12.55 -2.20 -9.03
N TRP A 297 -12.00 -1.63 -10.11
CA TRP A 297 -12.81 -1.17 -11.24
C TRP A 297 -13.36 -2.32 -12.07
N THR A 298 -12.54 -3.35 -12.27
CA THR A 298 -12.87 -4.45 -13.19
C THR A 298 -13.08 -5.77 -12.46
N TRP A 299 -13.61 -5.65 -11.24
CA TRP A 299 -13.96 -6.77 -10.38
C TRP A 299 -14.88 -7.77 -11.10
N GLY A 300 -14.45 -9.04 -11.16
CA GLY A 300 -15.25 -10.16 -11.65
C GLY A 300 -15.22 -10.38 -13.16
N TYR A 301 -14.40 -9.62 -13.90
CA TYR A 301 -14.35 -9.72 -15.37
C TYR A 301 -13.61 -10.97 -15.88
N ASP A 302 -12.92 -11.69 -14.99
CA ASP A 302 -12.04 -12.85 -15.25
C ASP A 302 -10.94 -12.59 -16.29
N LEU A 303 -10.50 -11.34 -16.46
CA LEU A 303 -9.43 -10.99 -17.39
C LEU A 303 -8.21 -10.52 -16.61
N PHE A 304 -7.04 -11.03 -16.97
CA PHE A 304 -5.79 -10.47 -16.46
C PHE A 304 -5.63 -9.03 -16.92
N SER A 305 -5.50 -8.13 -15.95
CA SER A 305 -5.28 -6.71 -16.20
C SER A 305 -4.59 -6.07 -15.02
N GLY A 306 -3.93 -4.93 -15.24
CA GLY A 306 -3.33 -4.11 -14.20
C GLY A 306 -4.31 -3.14 -13.53
N ASP A 307 -5.62 -3.29 -13.79
CA ASP A 307 -6.71 -2.43 -13.29
C ASP A 307 -6.38 -0.92 -13.43
N ILE A 308 -6.87 -0.07 -12.52
CA ILE A 308 -6.80 1.40 -12.61
C ILE A 308 -5.37 1.92 -12.56
N THR A 309 -4.47 1.27 -11.81
CA THR A 309 -3.08 1.69 -11.69
C THR A 309 -2.36 1.60 -13.03
N HIS A 310 -2.51 0.50 -13.77
CA HIS A 310 -1.90 0.35 -15.09
C HIS A 310 -2.58 1.20 -16.16
N ALA A 311 -3.91 1.35 -16.08
CA ALA A 311 -4.63 2.23 -16.98
C ALA A 311 -4.12 3.68 -16.86
N ALA A 312 -3.94 4.17 -15.63
CA ALA A 312 -3.39 5.50 -15.35
C ALA A 312 -1.92 5.61 -15.80
N MET A 313 -1.05 4.68 -15.37
CA MET A 313 0.37 4.70 -15.74
C MET A 313 0.57 4.67 -17.26
N ARG A 314 -0.22 3.90 -18.01
CA ARG A 314 -0.17 3.89 -19.48
C ARG A 314 -0.44 5.27 -20.09
N ILE A 315 -1.41 6.01 -19.55
CA ILE A 315 -1.75 7.35 -20.04
C ILE A 315 -0.63 8.33 -19.69
N ILE A 316 -0.20 8.32 -18.42
CA ILE A 316 0.87 9.16 -17.88
C ILE A 316 2.16 8.98 -18.69
N ASP A 317 2.64 7.73 -18.81
CA ASP A 317 3.88 7.39 -19.51
C ASP A 317 3.85 7.83 -20.98
N ARG A 318 2.71 7.64 -21.64
CA ARG A 318 2.53 8.05 -23.05
C ARG A 318 2.58 9.56 -23.22
N GLU A 319 1.95 10.31 -22.32
CA GLU A 319 1.80 11.76 -22.46
C GLU A 319 3.04 12.53 -22.00
N LEU A 320 3.73 12.03 -20.97
CA LEU A 320 4.92 12.67 -20.40
C LEU A 320 6.23 12.09 -20.98
N GLY A 321 6.19 10.95 -21.66
CA GLY A 321 7.38 10.28 -22.17
C GLY A 321 8.24 9.64 -21.07
N THR A 322 7.62 9.25 -19.96
CA THR A 322 8.27 8.77 -18.73
C THR A 322 8.02 7.28 -18.49
N THR A 323 8.74 6.69 -17.53
CA THR A 323 8.30 5.44 -16.87
C THR A 323 7.84 5.71 -15.44
N THR A 324 6.60 5.32 -15.13
CA THR A 324 6.00 5.54 -13.80
C THR A 324 6.10 4.31 -12.89
N VAL A 325 6.62 4.48 -11.68
CA VAL A 325 6.51 3.51 -10.57
C VAL A 325 5.43 4.01 -9.62
N MET A 326 4.57 3.10 -9.13
CA MET A 326 3.42 3.45 -8.30
C MET A 326 3.53 2.79 -6.92
N SER A 327 3.31 3.57 -5.86
CA SER A 327 3.15 3.11 -4.49
C SER A 327 1.75 3.33 -3.96
N GLN A 328 1.22 2.32 -3.29
CA GLN A 328 -0.06 2.44 -2.59
C GLN A 328 0.09 3.19 -1.26
N ARG A 329 -0.91 3.99 -0.92
CA ARG A 329 -1.10 4.59 0.42
C ARG A 329 -2.23 3.85 1.16
N GLU A 330 -3.23 4.55 1.71
CA GLU A 330 -4.34 4.07 2.56
C GLU A 330 -5.37 3.14 1.87
N THR A 331 -4.89 2.16 1.10
CA THR A 331 -5.65 1.22 0.27
C THR A 331 -6.63 0.34 1.06
N GLY A 332 -6.36 0.13 2.35
CA GLY A 332 -7.25 -0.65 3.22
C GLY A 332 -8.61 0.01 3.46
N SER A 333 -8.67 1.34 3.36
CA SER A 333 -9.86 2.14 3.65
C SER A 333 -10.30 3.03 2.50
N SER A 334 -9.48 3.21 1.45
CA SER A 334 -9.81 4.01 0.27
C SER A 334 -9.92 3.15 -0.99
N GLY A 335 -10.99 3.30 -1.76
CA GLY A 335 -11.28 2.53 -2.97
C GLY A 335 -12.08 3.34 -3.99
N PRO A 336 -12.57 2.74 -5.09
CA PRO A 336 -13.34 3.46 -6.09
C PRO A 336 -14.53 4.17 -5.48
N HIS A 337 -14.87 5.31 -6.07
CA HIS A 337 -16.17 5.91 -5.83
C HIS A 337 -17.32 4.98 -6.22
N LYS A 338 -18.38 5.02 -5.40
CA LYS A 338 -19.59 4.21 -5.50
C LYS A 338 -20.79 5.14 -5.33
N ASP A 339 -21.73 5.10 -6.27
CA ASP A 339 -23.03 5.79 -6.18
C ASP A 339 -22.91 7.32 -5.96
N LEU A 340 -23.59 7.85 -4.93
CA LEU A 340 -23.60 9.27 -4.53
C LEU A 340 -22.85 9.51 -3.22
N ARG A 341 -21.96 8.58 -2.84
CA ARG A 341 -21.43 8.53 -1.48
C ARG A 341 -20.51 9.70 -1.14
N VAL A 342 -19.76 10.19 -2.12
CA VAL A 342 -18.81 11.31 -1.95
C VAL A 342 -19.18 12.51 -2.81
N HIS A 343 -19.81 12.27 -3.96
CA HIS A 343 -20.00 13.25 -5.03
C HIS A 343 -21.45 13.17 -5.53
N GLU A 344 -21.96 14.29 -6.03
CA GLU A 344 -23.34 14.38 -6.50
C GLU A 344 -23.51 13.67 -7.85
N PRO A 345 -24.70 13.13 -8.17
CA PRO A 345 -24.91 12.32 -9.38
C PRO A 345 -24.53 13.03 -10.68
N HIS A 346 -24.71 14.35 -10.71
CA HIS A 346 -24.45 15.16 -11.90
C HIS A 346 -22.95 15.27 -12.24
N GLU A 347 -22.06 14.96 -11.30
CA GLU A 347 -20.61 14.89 -11.50
C GLU A 347 -20.18 13.59 -12.21
N ARG A 348 -21.09 12.60 -12.33
CA ARG A 348 -20.88 11.30 -13.03
C ARG A 348 -19.67 10.49 -12.56
N ARG A 349 -19.35 10.57 -11.27
CA ARG A 349 -18.21 9.85 -10.67
C ARG A 349 -18.63 8.46 -10.18
N GLU A 350 -19.04 7.57 -11.08
CA GLU A 350 -19.39 6.17 -10.74
C GLU A 350 -18.34 5.23 -11.34
N PHE A 351 -17.54 4.60 -10.47
CA PHE A 351 -16.30 3.97 -10.89
C PHE A 351 -16.22 2.47 -10.55
N GLN A 352 -16.67 2.09 -9.36
CA GLN A 352 -16.63 0.68 -8.96
C GLN A 352 -17.47 -0.18 -9.90
N GLU A 353 -16.95 -1.33 -10.34
CA GLU A 353 -17.64 -2.32 -11.16
C GLU A 353 -18.24 -1.77 -12.47
N SER A 354 -17.89 -0.55 -12.84
CA SER A 354 -18.54 0.20 -13.92
C SER A 354 -17.89 -0.05 -15.29
N GLY A 355 -16.96 -1.02 -15.34
CA GLY A 355 -16.33 -1.53 -16.54
C GLY A 355 -15.26 -0.62 -17.13
N TRP A 356 -14.78 -1.02 -18.31
CA TRP A 356 -13.58 -0.45 -18.94
C TRP A 356 -13.71 1.02 -19.32
N GLN A 357 -14.93 1.51 -19.56
CA GLN A 357 -15.14 2.93 -19.89
C GLN A 357 -14.84 3.82 -18.69
N GLN A 358 -15.35 3.46 -17.50
CA GLN A 358 -15.09 4.21 -16.27
C GLN A 358 -13.68 4.01 -15.74
N LEU A 359 -13.04 2.89 -16.08
CA LEU A 359 -11.60 2.70 -15.88
C LEU A 359 -10.79 3.75 -16.65
N ASP A 360 -11.07 3.91 -17.95
CA ASP A 360 -10.36 4.90 -18.78
C ASP A 360 -10.64 6.34 -18.33
N VAL A 361 -11.87 6.66 -17.90
CA VAL A 361 -12.21 7.98 -17.33
C VAL A 361 -11.45 8.23 -16.03
N GLY A 362 -11.44 7.27 -15.10
CA GLY A 362 -10.70 7.40 -13.84
C GLY A 362 -9.18 7.53 -14.07
N ALA A 363 -8.64 6.76 -15.00
CA ALA A 363 -7.23 6.82 -15.39
C ALA A 363 -6.86 8.18 -16.00
N ARG A 364 -7.77 8.78 -16.78
CA ARG A 364 -7.61 10.13 -17.32
C ARG A 364 -7.59 11.19 -16.21
N LEU A 365 -8.53 11.14 -15.26
CA LEU A 365 -8.57 12.07 -14.12
C LEU A 365 -7.29 11.99 -13.28
N TRP A 366 -6.78 10.78 -13.09
CA TRP A 366 -5.50 10.55 -12.42
C TRP A 366 -4.35 11.18 -13.22
N ALA A 367 -4.26 10.92 -14.52
CA ALA A 367 -3.22 11.52 -15.35
C ALA A 367 -3.27 13.06 -15.33
N ASP A 368 -4.47 13.66 -15.40
CA ASP A 368 -4.64 15.12 -15.28
C ASP A 368 -4.12 15.66 -13.93
N ALA A 369 -4.30 14.92 -12.83
CA ALA A 369 -3.73 15.28 -11.53
C ALA A 369 -2.20 15.17 -11.49
N VAL A 370 -1.59 14.26 -12.29
CA VAL A 370 -0.12 14.18 -12.42
C VAL A 370 0.41 15.38 -13.21
N HIS A 371 -0.26 15.76 -14.29
CA HIS A 371 0.06 17.00 -15.02
C HIS A 371 -0.04 18.24 -14.11
N ARG A 372 -1.04 18.27 -13.21
CA ARG A 372 -1.16 19.35 -12.21
C ARG A 372 0.03 19.39 -11.24
N ALA A 373 0.49 18.23 -10.78
CA ALA A 373 1.68 18.13 -9.93
C ALA A 373 2.94 18.59 -10.69
N TYR A 374 3.08 18.26 -11.98
CA TYR A 374 4.16 18.76 -12.83
C TYR A 374 4.16 20.29 -12.92
N GLU A 375 3.01 20.89 -13.18
CA GLU A 375 2.85 22.34 -13.21
C GLU A 375 3.25 22.98 -11.87
N ALA A 376 2.78 22.42 -10.75
CA ALA A 376 3.11 22.92 -9.41
C ALA A 376 4.64 22.90 -9.13
N ILE A 377 5.33 21.83 -9.52
CA ILE A 377 6.80 21.72 -9.40
C ILE A 377 7.49 22.77 -10.29
N GLU A 378 7.02 22.95 -11.53
CA GLU A 378 7.62 23.89 -12.47
C GLU A 378 7.44 25.36 -12.07
N THR A 379 6.27 25.71 -11.55
CA THR A 379 5.98 27.08 -11.14
C THR A 379 6.45 27.39 -9.73
N GLY A 380 6.88 26.38 -8.96
CA GLY A 380 7.18 26.52 -7.53
C GLY A 380 5.95 27.03 -6.77
N GLU A 381 4.81 26.38 -6.99
CA GLU A 381 3.56 26.83 -6.38
C GLU A 381 3.64 26.78 -4.86
N GLU A 382 3.45 27.94 -4.23
CA GLU A 382 3.49 28.06 -2.78
C GLU A 382 2.20 27.49 -2.16
N PRO A 383 2.30 26.73 -1.06
CA PRO A 383 1.15 26.31 -0.27
C PRO A 383 0.26 27.51 0.05
N ALA A 384 -1.03 27.45 -0.25
CA ALA A 384 -1.96 28.46 0.23
C ALA A 384 -1.86 28.53 1.78
N PRO A 385 -1.76 29.73 2.38
CA PRO A 385 -1.60 29.89 3.83
C PRO A 385 -2.63 29.04 4.57
N SER A 386 -2.17 28.12 5.41
CA SER A 386 -3.04 27.31 6.25
C SER A 386 -3.50 28.12 7.46
N ASP A 387 -4.81 28.32 7.58
CA ASP A 387 -5.42 28.67 8.86
C ASP A 387 -5.79 27.35 9.56
N PRO A 388 -5.08 26.94 10.64
CA PRO A 388 -5.35 25.68 11.34
C PRO A 388 -6.73 25.65 12.02
N HIS A 389 -7.41 26.79 12.14
CA HIS A 389 -8.73 26.90 12.78
C HIS A 389 -9.89 27.03 11.78
N ALA A 390 -9.62 27.11 10.48
CA ALA A 390 -10.65 27.18 9.46
C ALA A 390 -10.78 25.82 8.73
N PRO A 391 -11.96 25.17 8.71
CA PRO A 391 -12.19 24.01 7.86
C PRO A 391 -12.01 24.42 6.39
N ARG A 392 -10.95 23.92 5.75
CA ARG A 392 -10.65 24.20 4.33
C ARG A 392 -11.78 23.70 3.45
N ARG A 393 -12.36 24.58 2.64
CA ARG A 393 -13.41 24.25 1.65
C ARG A 393 -12.83 23.88 0.28
N ASP A 394 -11.53 24.06 0.15
CA ASP A 394 -10.71 24.06 -1.07
C ASP A 394 -9.68 22.91 -1.09
N GLY A 395 -9.77 21.98 -0.14
CA GLY A 395 -8.83 20.85 -0.01
C GLY A 395 -7.51 21.25 0.68
N PRO A 396 -6.62 20.29 1.00
CA PRO A 396 -5.33 20.56 1.64
C PRO A 396 -4.42 21.43 0.74
N PRO A 397 -3.41 22.12 1.30
CA PRO A 397 -2.46 22.87 0.49
C PRO A 397 -1.67 21.95 -0.44
N ILE A 398 -1.30 22.46 -1.61
CA ILE A 398 -0.29 21.83 -2.44
C ILE A 398 1.06 22.03 -1.75
N GLU A 399 1.82 20.95 -1.60
CA GLU A 399 3.16 20.97 -1.04
C GLU A 399 4.16 20.67 -2.15
N VAL A 400 5.17 21.52 -2.32
CA VAL A 400 6.17 21.39 -3.38
C VAL A 400 7.57 21.28 -2.79
N VAL A 401 8.34 20.32 -3.28
CA VAL A 401 9.79 20.22 -3.11
C VAL A 401 10.44 20.64 -4.43
N PRO A 402 11.24 21.72 -4.44
CA PRO A 402 11.87 22.19 -5.67
C PRO A 402 12.88 21.17 -6.21
N PHE A 403 13.23 21.32 -7.49
CA PHE A 403 14.25 20.47 -8.09
C PHE A 403 15.62 20.62 -7.41
N ALA A 404 16.24 19.49 -7.11
CA ALA A 404 17.63 19.39 -6.71
C ALA A 404 18.34 18.27 -7.50
N SER A 405 19.65 18.40 -7.67
CA SER A 405 20.48 17.45 -8.46
C SER A 405 21.69 16.93 -7.67
N ASP A 406 21.77 17.24 -6.38
CA ASP A 406 22.83 16.92 -5.44
C ASP A 406 22.23 16.43 -4.11
N LEU A 407 21.18 15.62 -4.21
CA LEU A 407 20.47 15.02 -3.09
C LEU A 407 21.29 13.88 -2.47
N ASP A 408 21.40 13.88 -1.15
CA ASP A 408 21.79 12.70 -0.39
C ASP A 408 20.63 11.70 -0.34
N VAL A 409 20.96 10.42 -0.49
CA VAL A 409 19.99 9.32 -0.36
C VAL A 409 20.31 8.57 0.92
N SER A 410 19.28 8.16 1.66
CA SER A 410 19.41 7.22 2.77
C SER A 410 18.12 6.41 2.91
N VAL A 411 18.20 5.24 3.54
CA VAL A 411 17.07 4.33 3.73
C VAL A 411 16.90 4.02 5.22
N ALA A 412 15.67 4.14 5.69
CA ALA A 412 15.25 3.66 6.99
C ALA A 412 14.06 2.71 6.84
N SER A 413 14.12 1.56 7.51
CA SER A 413 13.03 0.59 7.54
C SER A 413 12.63 0.34 8.98
N ALA A 414 11.37 0.61 9.29
CA ALA A 414 10.79 0.40 10.61
C ALA A 414 9.52 -0.44 10.51
N ARG A 415 9.40 -1.44 11.39
CA ARG A 415 8.18 -2.23 11.55
C ARG A 415 7.44 -1.71 12.78
N PHE A 416 6.30 -1.06 12.55
CA PHE A 416 5.42 -0.65 13.64
C PHE A 416 4.46 -1.79 13.95
N ALA A 417 4.49 -2.27 15.20
CA ALA A 417 3.42 -3.15 15.67
C ALA A 417 2.09 -2.38 15.64
N PRO A 418 0.96 -3.02 15.31
CA PRO A 418 -0.33 -2.38 15.55
C PRO A 418 -0.40 -2.01 17.04
N PRO A 419 -0.99 -0.86 17.41
CA PRO A 419 -1.09 -0.47 18.80
C PRO A 419 -1.71 -1.61 19.62
N TRP A 420 -1.05 -1.98 20.73
CA TRP A 420 -1.42 -3.09 21.61
C TRP A 420 -2.87 -3.00 22.10
N SER A 421 -3.40 -1.78 22.18
CA SER A 421 -4.80 -1.49 22.42
C SER A 421 -5.36 -0.70 21.23
N ARG A 422 -6.40 -1.25 20.59
CA ARG A 422 -7.37 -0.40 19.88
C ARG A 422 -8.33 0.13 20.94
N PRO A 423 -8.41 1.44 21.21
CA PRO A 423 -9.55 1.96 21.97
C PRO A 423 -10.83 1.48 21.26
N VAL A 424 -11.82 1.07 22.06
CA VAL A 424 -13.07 0.49 21.54
C VAL A 424 -13.64 1.45 20.47
N PRO A 425 -13.92 0.99 19.23
CA PRO A 425 -14.38 1.84 18.11
C PRO A 425 -15.72 2.55 18.31
N GLY A 426 -16.27 2.53 19.53
CA GLY A 426 -17.63 2.96 19.85
C GLY A 426 -17.72 4.35 20.45
N VAL A 427 -16.66 5.17 20.45
CA VAL A 427 -16.73 6.48 21.11
C VAL A 427 -16.30 7.66 20.26
N SER A 428 -15.46 7.57 19.23
CA SER A 428 -14.96 8.80 18.57
C SER A 428 -14.55 8.63 17.11
N ASN A 429 -14.73 9.73 16.33
CA ASN A 429 -14.18 9.96 14.98
C ASN A 429 -13.21 11.17 14.99
N CYS A 430 -12.71 11.59 16.16
CA CYS A 430 -11.95 12.83 16.28
C CYS A 430 -10.49 12.68 15.83
N ASN A 431 -10.01 13.73 15.12
CA ASN A 431 -8.67 13.81 14.58
C ASN A 431 -7.62 13.73 15.70
N THR A 432 -6.60 12.88 15.54
CA THR A 432 -5.54 12.68 16.54
C THR A 432 -4.46 13.74 16.48
N ALA A 433 -4.23 14.38 15.34
CA ALA A 433 -3.33 15.52 15.25
C ALA A 433 -3.80 16.65 16.18
N SER A 434 -5.12 16.89 16.25
CA SER A 434 -5.65 17.91 17.16
C SER A 434 -5.42 17.56 18.64
N LEU A 435 -5.48 16.26 19.00
CA LEU A 435 -5.14 15.76 20.34
C LEU A 435 -3.68 16.04 20.73
N PHE A 436 -2.73 15.87 19.81
CA PHE A 436 -1.30 16.12 20.07
C PHE A 436 -0.92 17.61 19.98
N HIS A 437 -1.79 18.47 19.43
CA HIS A 437 -1.55 19.92 19.31
C HIS A 437 -2.42 20.78 20.25
N GLY A 438 -3.05 20.17 21.27
CA GLY A 438 -3.81 20.88 22.31
C GLY A 438 -5.23 21.30 21.92
N ASP A 439 -5.72 20.93 20.73
CA ASP A 439 -7.13 21.09 20.33
C ASP A 439 -7.88 19.77 20.59
N TRP A 440 -8.17 19.56 21.88
CA TRP A 440 -8.87 18.38 22.35
C TRP A 440 -10.34 18.44 21.96
N ARG A 441 -10.71 17.60 20.98
CA ARG A 441 -12.10 17.46 20.59
C ARG A 441 -12.70 16.23 21.24
N VAL A 442 -13.79 16.42 21.95
CA VAL A 442 -14.55 15.32 22.53
C VAL A 442 -15.63 14.86 21.57
N PRO A 443 -15.81 13.56 21.41
CA PRO A 443 -16.91 13.05 20.60
C PRO A 443 -18.25 13.47 21.18
N VAL A 444 -19.16 13.92 20.31
CA VAL A 444 -20.55 14.17 20.69
C VAL A 444 -21.25 12.83 20.82
N LEU A 445 -21.70 12.51 22.04
CA LEU A 445 -22.35 11.23 22.34
C LEU A 445 -23.48 10.94 21.34
N GLY A 446 -23.35 9.85 20.58
CA GLY A 446 -24.38 9.41 19.63
C GLY A 446 -24.39 10.13 18.28
N LEU A 447 -23.39 10.97 17.98
CA LEU A 447 -23.16 11.60 16.68
C LEU A 447 -21.74 11.28 16.17
N PRO A 448 -21.51 11.28 14.84
CA PRO A 448 -20.17 11.15 14.27
C PRO A 448 -19.33 12.44 14.40
N ASP A 449 -19.86 13.48 15.04
CA ASP A 449 -19.28 14.82 15.16
C ASP A 449 -18.37 14.96 16.39
N CYS A 450 -17.42 15.89 16.28
CA CYS A 450 -16.48 16.24 17.33
C CYS A 450 -16.77 17.65 17.84
N ASN A 451 -16.82 17.82 19.16
CA ASN A 451 -17.08 19.09 19.83
C ASN A 451 -15.79 19.64 20.45
N ASP A 452 -15.57 20.93 20.24
CA ASP A 452 -14.50 21.77 20.78
C ASP A 452 -14.87 22.45 22.11
N ASP A 453 -16.12 22.34 22.58
CA ASP A 453 -16.56 22.76 23.93
C ASP A 453 -16.09 21.79 25.00
N ALA A 454 -14.80 21.85 25.17
CA ALA A 454 -14.04 20.91 25.91
C ALA A 454 -13.69 21.65 27.21
N ALA A 455 -14.62 21.62 28.16
CA ALA A 455 -14.42 22.12 29.52
C ALA A 455 -14.65 21.02 30.58
N ALA A 456 -14.95 19.79 30.16
CA ALA A 456 -15.56 18.78 31.04
C ALA A 456 -14.90 17.40 31.12
N VAL A 457 -13.78 17.12 30.43
CA VAL A 457 -13.24 15.74 30.38
C VAL A 457 -11.70 15.68 30.43
N GLY A 458 -11.14 16.01 31.59
CA GLY A 458 -9.79 15.57 31.99
C GLY A 458 -8.63 16.43 31.48
N GLU A 459 -7.50 16.31 32.20
CA GLU A 459 -6.24 16.95 31.82
C GLU A 459 -5.62 16.23 30.61
N PRO A 460 -4.93 16.96 29.71
CA PRO A 460 -4.35 16.38 28.51
C PRO A 460 -3.40 15.21 28.87
N VAL A 461 -3.33 14.18 28.02
CA VAL A 461 -2.56 12.93 28.26
C VAL A 461 -1.10 13.20 28.68
N VAL A 462 -0.58 14.33 28.25
CA VAL A 462 0.73 14.92 28.57
C VAL A 462 0.95 15.27 30.04
N ASP A 463 -0.07 15.63 30.82
CA ASP A 463 0.10 15.87 32.26
C ASP A 463 0.39 14.58 33.04
N GLY A 464 0.23 13.40 32.39
CA GLY A 464 0.59 12.08 32.91
C GLY A 464 1.78 11.39 32.22
N THR A 465 2.41 12.01 31.23
CA THR A 465 3.51 11.39 30.45
C THR A 465 4.74 12.29 30.37
N PRO A 466 5.97 11.74 30.34
CA PRO A 466 7.21 12.52 30.40
C PRO A 466 7.58 13.27 29.10
N PHE A 467 6.63 13.53 28.20
CA PHE A 467 6.89 14.11 26.88
C PHE A 467 6.26 15.52 26.77
N GLU A 468 6.99 16.51 26.24
CA GLU A 468 6.46 17.86 26.00
C GLU A 468 5.51 17.86 24.77
N GLU A 469 4.33 18.48 24.92
CA GLU A 469 3.14 18.42 24.02
C GLU A 469 3.43 18.48 22.52
N ARG A 470 4.28 19.41 22.10
CA ARG A 470 4.44 19.72 20.68
C ARG A 470 5.37 18.79 19.93
N GLU A 471 6.20 18.07 20.66
CA GLU A 471 7.36 17.45 20.04
C GLU A 471 7.09 16.03 19.59
N VAL A 472 6.22 15.26 20.23
CA VAL A 472 6.10 13.83 19.89
C VAL A 472 5.50 13.60 18.51
N TYR A 473 4.40 14.27 18.15
CA TYR A 473 3.80 14.09 16.83
C TYR A 473 4.72 14.60 15.71
N ASP A 474 5.32 15.78 15.92
CA ASP A 474 6.22 16.42 14.97
C ASP A 474 7.55 15.66 14.86
N GLN A 475 8.14 15.17 15.96
CA GLN A 475 9.34 14.32 15.96
C GLN A 475 9.07 12.97 15.34
N LEU A 476 7.90 12.37 15.58
CA LEU A 476 7.51 11.12 14.93
C LEU A 476 7.35 11.35 13.42
N LYS A 477 6.71 12.45 12.98
CA LYS A 477 6.63 12.80 11.56
C LYS A 477 8.00 13.14 10.95
N GLU A 478 8.83 13.91 11.64
CA GLU A 478 10.20 14.26 11.23
C GLU A 478 11.09 13.02 11.14
N ALA A 479 10.91 12.06 12.05
CA ALA A 479 11.57 10.75 12.02
C ALA A 479 10.94 9.77 11.00
N GLY A 480 9.96 10.20 10.20
CA GLY A 480 9.31 9.37 9.17
C GLY A 480 8.38 8.28 9.71
N VAL A 481 7.96 8.36 10.97
CA VAL A 481 6.98 7.46 11.57
C VAL A 481 5.57 7.78 11.05
N PRO A 482 4.83 6.81 10.48
CA PRO A 482 3.46 7.01 10.06
C PRO A 482 2.54 7.11 11.28
N VAL A 483 2.35 8.32 11.79
CA VAL A 483 1.37 8.60 12.85
C VAL A 483 -0.02 8.75 12.22
N PRO A 484 -1.01 7.92 12.59
CA PRO A 484 -2.38 8.07 12.10
C PRO A 484 -2.95 9.46 12.42
N GLU A 485 -3.70 10.05 11.48
CA GLU A 485 -4.35 11.35 11.64
C GLU A 485 -5.72 11.27 12.37
N SER A 486 -6.20 10.07 12.71
CA SER A 486 -7.42 9.87 13.52
C SER A 486 -7.38 8.56 14.33
N TYR A 487 -8.17 8.48 15.42
CA TYR A 487 -8.55 7.24 16.12
C TYR A 487 -10.03 6.94 15.91
#